data_AF-A0AA48K8B5-F1
#
_entry.id   AF-A0AA48K8B5-F1
#
_cell.length_a   1.000
_cell.length_b   1.000
_cell.length_c   1.000
_cell.angle_alpha   90.00
_cell.angle_beta   90.00
_cell.angle_gamma   90.00
#
_symmetry.space_group_name_H-M   'P 1'
#
loop_
_entity.id
_entity.type
_entity.pdbx_description
1 polymer ?
#
loop_
_entity_poly.entity_id
_entity_poly.type
_entity_poly.pdbx_seq_one_letter_code
_entity_poly.pdbx_strand_id
1 'polypeptide(L)'
;MRPESEASLVTESVAELIALGAAMAANNEEAFQRHNFRLHKLGIPREDRIQAVNIALQVKMAPHRNLVEMAEAYLTGGAEPEGGCCGGECDCAGEEAAGSCCGGDEGCGCGH
;
A
#
# COMPACT_ATOMS: atom_id res chain seq x y z
N MET A 1 -16.37 -31.94 -21.96
CA MET A 1 -15.90 -30.59 -22.31
C MET A 1 -14.84 -30.17 -21.31
N ARG A 2 -13.60 -29.89 -21.72
CA ARG A 2 -12.65 -29.11 -20.90
C ARG A 2 -12.99 -27.63 -21.13
N PRO A 3 -13.02 -26.77 -20.10
CA PRO A 3 -13.21 -25.35 -20.34
C PRO A 3 -12.05 -24.87 -21.21
N GLU A 4 -12.40 -24.12 -22.26
CA GLU A 4 -11.44 -23.41 -23.08
C GLU A 4 -10.59 -22.54 -22.15
N SER A 5 -9.27 -22.67 -22.24
CA SER A 5 -8.34 -21.84 -21.48
C SER A 5 -8.65 -20.38 -21.82
N GLU A 6 -9.35 -19.67 -20.94
CA GLU A 6 -9.62 -18.25 -21.10
C GLU A 6 -8.27 -17.53 -21.31
N ALA A 7 -8.15 -16.81 -22.42
CA ALA A 7 -6.97 -16.00 -22.67
C ALA A 7 -6.80 -14.99 -21.52
N SER A 8 -5.56 -14.81 -21.06
CA SER A 8 -5.25 -13.85 -19.99
C SER A 8 -5.79 -12.45 -20.32
N LEU A 9 -6.55 -11.85 -19.39
CA LEU A 9 -6.99 -10.46 -19.48
C LEU A 9 -5.81 -9.48 -19.42
N VAL A 10 -4.71 -9.89 -18.79
CA VAL A 10 -3.47 -9.12 -18.73
C VAL A 10 -2.74 -9.31 -20.06
N THR A 11 -3.15 -8.52 -21.05
CA THR A 11 -2.44 -8.36 -22.31
C THR A 11 -1.17 -7.53 -22.12
N GLU A 12 -0.29 -7.49 -23.11
CA GLU A 12 0.93 -6.67 -23.06
C GLU A 12 0.64 -5.20 -22.73
N SER A 13 -0.36 -4.61 -23.37
CA SER A 13 -0.77 -3.23 -23.12
C SER A 13 -1.26 -3.02 -21.67
N VAL A 14 -2.04 -3.97 -21.15
CA VAL A 14 -2.53 -3.93 -19.77
C VAL A 14 -1.37 -4.10 -18.79
N ALA A 15 -0.43 -5.01 -19.06
CA ALA A 15 0.77 -5.21 -18.25
C ALA A 15 1.63 -3.94 -18.18
N GLU A 16 1.81 -3.24 -19.32
CA GLU A 16 2.57 -2.00 -19.37
C GLU A 16 1.85 -0.84 -18.65
N LEU A 17 0.51 -0.77 -18.69
CA LEU A 17 -0.26 0.20 -17.89
C LEU A 17 -0.14 -0.05 -16.39
N ILE A 18 -0.21 -1.33 -15.97
CA ILE A 18 0.01 -1.74 -14.58
C ILE A 18 1.43 -1.35 -14.14
N ALA A 19 2.44 -1.64 -14.97
CA ALA A 19 3.84 -1.33 -14.68
C ALA A 19 4.08 0.19 -14.60
N LEU A 20 3.45 0.99 -15.47
CA LEU A 20 3.49 2.45 -15.41
C LEU A 20 2.93 2.97 -14.07
N GLY A 21 1.76 2.45 -13.66
CA GLY A 21 1.14 2.81 -12.38
C GLY A 21 2.01 2.41 -11.19
N ALA A 22 2.53 1.18 -11.18
CA ALA A 22 3.41 0.69 -10.14
C ALA A 22 4.69 1.53 -10.00
N ALA A 23 5.30 1.93 -11.12
CA ALA A 23 6.47 2.80 -11.13
C ALA A 23 6.17 4.18 -10.49
N MET A 24 4.99 4.76 -10.80
CA MET A 24 4.57 6.03 -10.19
C MET A 24 4.31 5.89 -8.69
N ALA A 25 3.62 4.82 -8.26
CA ALA A 25 3.36 4.56 -6.85
C ALA A 25 4.67 4.37 -6.05
N ALA A 26 5.68 3.74 -6.66
CA ALA A 26 6.99 3.48 -6.07
C ALA A 26 7.99 4.64 -6.19
N ASN A 27 7.61 5.79 -6.78
CA ASN A 27 8.53 6.91 -7.07
C ASN A 27 9.74 6.52 -7.95
N ASN A 28 9.60 5.56 -8.84
CA ASN A 28 10.68 5.11 -9.71
C ASN A 28 10.60 5.81 -11.09
N GLU A 29 11.31 6.93 -11.22
CA GLU A 29 11.27 7.77 -12.42
C GLU A 29 11.77 7.04 -13.68
N GLU A 30 12.87 6.28 -13.58
CA GLU A 30 13.43 5.56 -14.73
C GLU A 30 12.44 4.50 -15.25
N ALA A 31 11.83 3.73 -14.35
CA ALA A 31 10.81 2.75 -14.71
C ALA A 31 9.57 3.43 -15.33
N PHE A 32 9.13 4.56 -14.76
CA PHE A 32 8.02 5.33 -15.29
C PHE A 32 8.26 5.78 -16.74
N GLN A 33 9.42 6.37 -17.01
CA GLN A 33 9.78 6.83 -18.35
C GLN A 33 9.81 5.67 -19.35
N ARG A 34 10.40 4.54 -18.95
CA ARG A 34 10.49 3.32 -19.77
C ARG A 34 9.13 2.77 -20.15
N HIS A 35 8.24 2.59 -19.19
CA HIS A 35 6.90 2.03 -19.43
C HIS A 35 5.99 3.02 -20.19
N ASN A 36 6.09 4.32 -19.91
CA ASN A 36 5.36 5.34 -20.67
C ASN A 36 5.79 5.36 -22.15
N PHE A 37 7.09 5.23 -22.42
CA PHE A 37 7.62 5.14 -23.78
C PHE A 37 7.14 3.89 -24.53
N ARG A 38 7.08 2.74 -23.84
CA ARG A 38 6.54 1.49 -24.42
C ARG A 38 5.06 1.63 -24.73
N LEU A 39 4.26 2.19 -23.82
CA LEU A 39 2.83 2.44 -24.05
C LEU A 39 2.60 3.40 -25.23
N HIS A 40 3.45 4.42 -25.38
CA HIS A 40 3.42 5.30 -26.54
C HIS A 40 3.70 4.52 -27.85
N LYS A 41 4.67 3.61 -27.85
CA LYS A 41 4.96 2.74 -29.02
C LYS A 41 3.83 1.77 -29.34
N LEU A 42 3.12 1.28 -28.33
CA LEU A 42 1.96 0.41 -28.48
C LEU A 42 0.70 1.17 -28.94
N GLY A 43 0.77 2.49 -29.11
CA GLY A 43 -0.36 3.30 -29.57
C GLY A 43 -1.44 3.51 -28.52
N ILE A 44 -1.14 3.26 -27.23
CA ILE A 44 -2.08 3.48 -26.14
C ILE A 44 -2.34 4.98 -25.99
N PRO A 45 -3.61 5.41 -25.96
CA PRO A 45 -3.96 6.82 -25.88
C PRO A 45 -3.39 7.46 -24.61
N ARG A 46 -3.22 8.78 -24.66
CA ARG A 46 -2.65 9.53 -23.53
C ARG A 46 -3.57 9.47 -22.31
N GLU A 47 -4.86 9.40 -22.56
CA GLU A 47 -5.94 9.38 -21.58
C GLU A 47 -5.85 8.13 -20.69
N ASP A 48 -5.67 6.94 -21.28
CA ASP A 48 -5.52 5.69 -20.53
C ASP A 48 -4.25 5.68 -19.67
N ARG A 49 -3.16 6.25 -20.19
CA ARG A 49 -1.91 6.41 -19.43
C ARG A 49 -2.09 7.34 -18.23
N ILE A 50 -2.81 8.46 -18.41
CA ILE A 50 -3.16 9.37 -17.32
C ILE A 50 -4.05 8.66 -16.30
N GLN A 51 -5.01 7.86 -16.75
CA GLN A 51 -5.88 7.12 -15.85
C GLN A 51 -5.09 6.13 -14.99
N ALA A 52 -4.14 5.38 -15.56
CA ALA A 52 -3.25 4.50 -14.81
C ALA A 52 -2.43 5.26 -13.75
N VAL A 53 -1.92 6.45 -14.09
CA VAL A 53 -1.20 7.32 -13.17
C VAL A 53 -2.11 7.81 -12.04
N ASN A 54 -3.33 8.24 -12.34
CA ASN A 54 -4.28 8.70 -11.34
C ASN A 54 -4.66 7.60 -10.34
N ILE A 55 -4.86 6.37 -10.83
CA ILE A 55 -5.09 5.20 -9.97
C ILE A 55 -3.89 4.98 -9.03
N ALA A 56 -2.67 5.01 -9.57
CA ALA A 56 -1.46 4.86 -8.76
C ALA A 56 -1.31 5.96 -7.69
N LEU A 57 -1.64 7.21 -8.03
CA LEU A 57 -1.64 8.31 -7.07
C LEU A 57 -2.68 8.08 -5.97
N GLN A 58 -3.90 7.62 -6.29
CA GLN A 58 -4.90 7.30 -5.27
C GLN A 58 -4.41 6.25 -4.28
N VAL A 59 -3.76 5.18 -4.77
CA VAL A 59 -3.17 4.13 -3.93
C VAL A 59 -2.03 4.69 -3.07
N LYS A 60 -1.19 5.57 -3.62
CA LYS A 60 -0.06 6.19 -2.92
C LYS A 60 -0.50 7.20 -1.86
N MET A 61 -1.59 7.94 -2.09
CA MET A 61 -2.02 9.03 -1.20
C MET A 61 -2.46 8.54 0.18
N ALA A 62 -3.03 7.34 0.29
CA ALA A 62 -3.46 6.78 1.58
C ALA A 62 -2.30 6.60 2.58
N PRO A 63 -1.24 5.81 2.29
CA PRO A 63 -0.11 5.69 3.21
C PRO A 63 0.65 7.01 3.38
N HIS A 64 0.67 7.89 2.37
CA HIS A 64 1.28 9.20 2.50
C HIS A 64 0.58 10.05 3.56
N ARG A 65 -0.75 10.07 3.60
CA ARG A 65 -1.53 10.79 4.63
C ARG A 65 -1.25 10.25 6.02
N ASN A 66 -1.22 8.93 6.19
CA ASN A 66 -0.91 8.31 7.48
C ASN A 66 0.47 8.74 8.01
N LEU A 67 1.48 8.83 7.13
CA LEU A 67 2.81 9.31 7.51
C LEU A 67 2.81 10.79 7.92
N VAL A 68 2.02 11.63 7.23
CA VAL A 68 1.88 13.04 7.58
C VAL A 68 1.19 13.19 8.93
N GLU A 69 0.06 12.52 9.14
CA GLU A 69 -0.68 12.51 10.41
C GLU A 69 0.19 12.03 11.57
N MET A 70 0.95 10.95 11.36
CA MET A 70 1.94 10.45 12.32
C MET A 70 2.98 11.53 12.64
N ALA A 71 3.58 12.16 11.63
CA ALA A 71 4.58 13.20 11.84
C ALA A 71 4.02 14.42 12.59
N GLU A 72 2.80 14.86 12.26
CA GLU A 72 2.11 15.95 12.94
C GLU A 72 1.86 15.63 14.42
N ALA A 73 1.41 14.42 14.72
CA ALA A 73 1.24 13.91 16.09
C ALA A 73 2.52 14.02 16.91
N TYR A 74 3.65 13.55 16.37
CA TYR A 74 4.96 13.61 17.05
C TYR A 74 5.48 15.04 17.24
N LEU A 75 5.26 15.93 16.27
CA LEU A 75 5.88 17.26 16.25
C LEU A 75 5.07 18.35 16.96
N THR A 76 3.75 18.20 17.05
CA THR A 76 2.86 19.22 17.64
C THR A 76 2.43 18.89 19.06
N GLY A 77 2.81 17.72 19.59
CA GLY A 77 2.46 17.27 20.94
C GLY A 77 0.96 17.02 21.14
N GLY A 78 0.17 17.00 20.06
CA GLY A 78 -1.28 16.79 20.07
C GLY A 78 -1.72 15.33 20.13
N ALA A 79 -0.79 14.39 20.12
CA ALA A 79 -1.06 13.00 20.39
C ALA A 79 0.03 12.46 21.31
N GLU A 80 -0.27 12.36 22.60
CA GLU A 80 0.14 11.13 23.27
C GLU A 80 -0.53 10.01 22.46
N PRO A 81 0.22 9.06 21.89
CA PRO A 81 -0.40 7.96 21.18
C PRO A 81 -1.12 7.09 22.21
N GLU A 82 -2.39 7.40 22.53
CA GLU A 82 -3.34 6.50 23.19
C GLU A 82 -3.74 5.35 22.23
N GLY A 83 -2.74 4.75 21.62
CA GLY A 83 -2.83 3.87 20.48
C GLY A 83 -1.47 3.29 20.15
N GLY A 84 -0.78 2.78 21.18
CA GLY A 84 0.10 1.63 20.96
C GLY A 84 -0.72 0.47 20.37
N CYS A 85 -0.07 -0.64 20.03
CA CYS A 85 -0.70 -1.86 19.48
C CYS A 85 -1.97 -2.35 20.22
N CYS A 86 -2.22 -1.81 21.42
CA CYS A 86 -3.46 -1.91 22.17
C CYS A 86 -4.07 -0.50 22.37
N GLY A 87 -5.01 -0.09 21.51
CA GLY A 87 -5.86 1.07 21.78
C GLY A 87 -6.91 0.71 22.83
N GLY A 88 -6.84 1.35 23.99
CA GLY A 88 -7.79 1.19 25.10
C GLY A 88 -7.40 0.12 26.12
N GLU A 89 -7.12 0.57 27.36
CA GLU A 89 -7.07 -0.21 28.61
C GLU A 89 -6.57 -1.67 28.46
N CYS A 90 -5.32 -1.85 28.04
CA CYS A 90 -4.63 -3.12 28.25
C CYS A 90 -4.06 -3.11 29.67
N ASP A 91 -4.87 -3.61 30.59
CA ASP A 91 -4.47 -3.88 31.98
C ASP A 91 -3.56 -5.12 31.98
N CYS A 92 -2.28 -4.91 31.73
CA CYS A 92 -1.23 -5.93 31.82
C CYS A 92 -0.66 -6.02 33.25
N ALA A 93 -1.46 -5.75 34.26
CA ALA A 93 -1.18 -6.12 35.65
C ALA A 93 -2.00 -7.36 35.99
N GLY A 94 -1.32 -8.47 36.29
CA GLY A 94 -1.93 -9.76 36.65
C GLY A 94 -2.90 -9.68 37.84
N GLU A 95 -3.66 -10.71 38.19
CA GLU A 95 -3.49 -12.15 37.93
C GLU A 95 -4.84 -12.73 37.42
N GLU A 96 -4.82 -13.94 36.84
CA GLU A 96 -5.93 -14.60 36.10
C GLU A 96 -6.07 -14.20 34.62
N ALA A 97 -5.07 -14.59 33.83
CA ALA A 97 -5.17 -14.63 32.37
C ALA A 97 -6.19 -15.68 31.91
N ALA A 98 -7.34 -15.25 31.39
CA ALA A 98 -8.19 -16.06 30.55
C ALA A 98 -8.89 -15.22 29.47
N GLY A 99 -8.40 -15.31 28.23
CA GLY A 99 -9.22 -14.99 27.06
C GLY A 99 -8.62 -14.02 26.04
N SER A 100 -7.61 -14.48 25.31
CA SER A 100 -7.38 -14.15 23.89
C SER A 100 -7.16 -12.68 23.49
N CYS A 101 -6.05 -12.08 23.93
CA CYS A 101 -5.43 -10.96 23.20
C CYS A 101 -4.02 -11.29 22.64
N CYS A 102 -3.52 -12.52 22.84
CA CYS A 102 -2.27 -12.98 22.25
C CYS A 102 -2.43 -14.41 21.74
N GLY A 103 -2.64 -14.56 20.44
CA GLY A 103 -2.70 -15.87 19.78
C GLY A 103 -2.25 -15.74 18.33
N GLY A 104 -0.93 -15.74 18.11
CA GLY A 104 -0.34 -15.92 16.79
C GLY A 104 0.95 -15.13 16.56
N ASP A 105 2.09 -15.81 16.76
CA ASP A 105 3.32 -15.74 15.95
C ASP A 105 3.87 -14.40 15.42
N GLU A 106 3.79 -13.26 16.11
CA GLU A 106 4.60 -12.08 15.75
C GLU A 106 5.14 -11.39 17.02
N GLY A 107 6.46 -11.53 17.22
CA GLY A 107 7.16 -11.11 18.43
C GLY A 107 7.09 -9.61 18.68
N CYS A 108 6.25 -9.21 19.63
CA CYS A 108 6.35 -7.91 20.30
C CYS A 108 7.46 -8.02 21.35
N GLY A 109 8.71 -7.81 20.90
CA GLY A 109 9.91 -7.92 21.72
C GLY A 109 10.11 -6.70 22.62
N CYS A 110 9.47 -6.68 23.79
CA CYS A 110 9.84 -5.77 24.88
C CYS A 110 11.07 -6.34 25.60
N GLY A 111 12.25 -6.20 24.98
CA GLY A 111 13.53 -6.66 25.53
C GLY A 111 14.28 -5.54 26.24
N HIS A 112 14.47 -5.73 27.55
CA HIS A 112 15.36 -5.11 28.54
C HIS A 112 16.12 -3.80 28.19
#